data_AF-A0A0D2EW79-F1
#
_entry.id   AF-A0A0D2EW79-F1
#
_cell.length_a   1.000
_cell.length_b   1.000
_cell.length_c   1.000
_cell.angle_alpha   90.00
_cell.angle_beta   90.00
_cell.angle_gamma   90.00
#
_symmetry.space_group_name_H-M   'P 1'
#
loop_
_entity.id
_entity.type
_entity.pdbx_description
1 polymer ?
#
loop_
_entity_poly.entity_id
_entity_poly.type
_entity_poly.pdbx_seq_one_letter_code
_entity_poly.pdbx_strand_id
1 'polypeptide(L)'
;MATWTHLNRFQSHNNVYYGDAIFPKGSDPTDVVSIAAAGKLHAHIIEGDGNPISITSPGVKGTGKIAPVEKVLSPIIREQVPIIRCIGLNDMKHIQEGGRTPPPYPSLFIRPSTSLASFDAEIPIPKIAQKTLDYEGELTIVIGRPARRN
;
A
#
# COMPACT_ATOMS: atom_id res chain seq x y z
N MET A 1 -1.81 4.86 19.89
CA MET A 1 -1.32 4.21 18.65
C MET A 1 -2.44 3.32 18.13
N ALA A 2 -2.53 3.11 16.82
CA ALA A 2 -3.44 2.11 16.27
C ALA A 2 -3.06 0.71 16.82
N THR A 3 -4.04 -0.17 17.03
CA THR A 3 -3.84 -1.45 17.75
C THR A 3 -3.53 -2.64 16.83
N TRP A 4 -3.36 -2.41 15.53
CA TRP A 4 -3.08 -3.44 14.53
C TRP A 4 -1.60 -3.51 14.19
N THR A 5 -1.17 -4.63 13.63
CA THR A 5 0.24 -4.87 13.23
C THR A 5 0.40 -5.06 11.73
N HIS A 6 -0.62 -5.61 11.07
CA HIS A 6 -0.62 -5.95 9.65
C HIS A 6 -1.94 -5.50 9.02
N LEU A 7 -2.09 -4.19 8.85
CA LEU A 7 -3.27 -3.62 8.21
C LEU A 7 -3.39 -4.13 6.78
N ASN A 8 -4.53 -4.74 6.45
CA ASN A 8 -4.88 -5.12 5.10
C ASN A 8 -6.27 -4.61 4.71
N ARG A 9 -6.48 -4.46 3.41
CA ARG A 9 -7.80 -4.30 2.80
C ARG A 9 -8.13 -5.59 2.07
N PHE A 10 -9.31 -6.14 2.29
CA PHE A 10 -9.65 -7.45 1.73
C PHE A 10 -11.14 -7.59 1.44
N GLN A 11 -11.43 -8.52 0.54
CA GLN A 11 -12.79 -9.02 0.33
C GLN A 11 -13.01 -10.29 1.15
N SER A 12 -14.18 -10.37 1.77
CA SER A 12 -14.72 -11.59 2.36
C SER A 12 -16.20 -11.66 2.01
N HIS A 13 -16.63 -12.76 1.39
CA HIS A 13 -17.94 -12.90 0.77
C HIS A 13 -18.19 -11.73 -0.22
N ASN A 14 -19.28 -10.99 -0.02
CA ASN A 14 -19.69 -9.85 -0.87
C ASN A 14 -19.29 -8.48 -0.29
N ASN A 15 -18.47 -8.45 0.76
CA ASN A 15 -18.12 -7.23 1.46
C ASN A 15 -16.62 -6.97 1.43
N VAL A 16 -16.26 -5.69 1.50
CA VAL A 16 -14.89 -5.23 1.60
C VAL A 16 -14.63 -4.69 2.99
N TYR A 17 -13.53 -5.12 3.60
CA TYR A 17 -13.15 -4.76 4.95
C TYR A 17 -11.72 -4.23 4.98
N TYR A 18 -11.44 -3.50 6.05
CA TYR A 18 -10.09 -3.36 6.57
C TYR A 18 -9.94 -4.23 7.80
N GLY A 19 -8.75 -4.78 8.02
CA GLY A 19 -8.50 -5.63 9.18
C GLY A 19 -7.02 -5.75 9.53
N ASP A 20 -6.79 -6.38 10.67
CA ASP A 20 -5.45 -6.81 11.09
C ASP A 20 -5.26 -8.28 10.70
N ALA A 21 -4.33 -8.54 9.79
CA ALA A 21 -4.12 -9.86 9.22
C ALA A 21 -3.58 -10.86 10.25
N ILE A 22 -4.19 -12.04 10.26
CA ILE A 22 -3.85 -13.19 11.12
C ILE A 22 -3.19 -14.24 10.24
N PHE A 23 -1.87 -14.33 10.36
CA PHE A 23 -1.06 -15.26 9.57
C PHE A 23 -0.99 -16.65 10.22
N PRO A 24 -0.99 -17.74 9.42
CA PRO A 24 -0.66 -19.06 9.92
C PRO A 24 0.70 -19.08 10.63
N LYS A 25 0.83 -19.90 11.67
CA LYS A 25 2.10 -20.00 12.40
C LYS A 25 3.22 -20.46 11.45
N GLY A 26 4.30 -19.69 11.39
CA GLY A 26 5.48 -20.00 10.58
C GLY A 26 5.37 -19.60 9.11
N SER A 27 4.29 -18.93 8.68
CA SER A 27 4.23 -18.35 7.34
C SER A 27 4.99 -17.01 7.26
N ASP A 28 5.45 -16.67 6.07
CA ASP A 28 6.06 -15.37 5.77
C ASP A 28 4.96 -14.30 5.59
N PRO A 29 4.90 -13.26 6.45
CA PRO A 29 3.88 -12.22 6.33
C PRO A 29 4.00 -11.36 5.06
N THR A 30 5.11 -11.45 4.33
CA THR A 30 5.28 -10.75 3.04
C THR A 30 4.54 -11.44 1.90
N ASP A 31 4.21 -12.74 2.01
CA ASP A 31 3.50 -13.52 0.99
C ASP A 31 1.98 -13.54 1.21
N VAL A 32 1.41 -12.38 1.56
CA VAL A 32 0.00 -12.23 1.96
C VAL A 32 -0.97 -12.70 0.88
N VAL A 33 -0.64 -12.52 -0.39
CA VAL A 33 -1.50 -12.88 -1.53
C VAL A 33 -1.62 -14.39 -1.68
N SER A 34 -0.50 -15.12 -1.63
CA SER A 34 -0.53 -16.58 -1.78
C SER A 34 -1.16 -17.27 -0.57
N ILE A 35 -0.95 -16.73 0.63
CA ILE A 35 -1.56 -17.25 1.87
C ILE A 35 -3.09 -17.06 1.82
N ALA A 36 -3.56 -15.92 1.33
CA ALA A 36 -4.98 -15.67 1.10
C ALA A 36 -5.57 -16.62 0.04
N ALA A 37 -4.90 -16.75 -1.11
CA ALA A 37 -5.33 -17.64 -2.20
C ALA A 37 -5.40 -19.11 -1.76
N ALA A 38 -4.56 -19.53 -0.81
CA ALA A 38 -4.60 -20.87 -0.21
C ALA A 38 -5.73 -21.04 0.82
N GLY A 39 -6.55 -20.02 1.08
CA GLY A 39 -7.62 -20.02 2.07
C GLY A 39 -7.14 -20.03 3.52
N LYS A 40 -5.88 -19.64 3.77
CA LYS A 40 -5.24 -19.74 5.09
C LYS A 40 -5.19 -18.41 5.84
N LEU A 41 -5.42 -17.29 5.16
CA LEU A 41 -5.37 -15.97 5.77
C LEU A 41 -6.73 -15.58 6.35
N HIS A 42 -6.71 -15.07 7.59
CA HIS A 42 -7.86 -14.45 8.24
C HIS A 42 -7.50 -13.04 8.67
N ALA A 43 -8.47 -12.23 9.08
CA ALA A 43 -8.21 -10.93 9.66
C ALA A 43 -9.22 -10.59 10.75
N HIS A 44 -8.75 -9.89 11.78
CA HIS A 44 -9.63 -9.20 12.72
C HIS A 44 -10.21 -7.98 12.02
N ILE A 45 -11.53 -7.95 11.82
CA ILE A 45 -12.20 -6.82 11.15
C ILE A 45 -12.08 -5.58 12.02
N ILE A 46 -11.60 -4.49 11.43
CA ILE A 46 -11.55 -3.17 12.03
C ILE A 46 -12.80 -2.40 11.61
N GLU A 47 -13.47 -1.76 12.57
CA GLU A 47 -14.62 -0.92 12.28
C GLU A 47 -14.18 0.40 11.63
N GLY A 48 -14.89 0.83 10.59
CA GLY A 48 -14.55 2.06 9.89
C GLY A 48 -15.54 2.43 8.79
N ASP A 49 -15.32 3.61 8.23
CA ASP A 49 -16.07 4.24 7.13
C ASP A 49 -15.58 3.81 5.74
N GLY A 50 -14.70 2.81 5.66
CA GLY A 50 -14.02 2.42 4.42
C GLY A 50 -12.86 3.35 4.02
N ASN A 51 -12.47 4.31 4.88
CA ASN A 51 -11.29 5.12 4.70
C ASN A 51 -10.11 4.55 5.52
N PRO A 52 -8.98 4.19 4.88
CA PRO A 52 -7.82 3.64 5.56
C PRO A 52 -7.19 4.62 6.56
N ILE A 53 -7.42 5.93 6.37
CA ILE A 53 -6.91 6.95 7.29
C ILE A 53 -7.71 6.94 8.59
N SER A 54 -9.05 6.89 8.52
CA SER A 54 -9.94 6.91 9.70
C SER A 54 -9.60 5.79 10.67
N ILE A 55 -9.32 4.59 10.14
CA ILE A 55 -8.98 3.38 10.92
C ILE A 55 -7.55 3.37 11.50
N THR A 56 -6.72 4.36 11.17
CA THR A 56 -5.39 4.55 11.78
C THR A 56 -5.43 5.47 13.01
N SER A 57 -6.59 6.08 13.30
CA SER A 57 -6.75 7.02 14.41
C SER A 57 -6.61 6.32 15.78
N PRO A 58 -6.08 7.00 16.80
CA PRO A 58 -6.05 6.47 18.16
C PRO A 58 -7.46 6.09 18.65
N GLY A 59 -7.61 4.89 19.22
CA GLY A 59 -8.87 4.43 19.81
C GLY A 59 -9.79 3.64 18.89
N VAL A 60 -9.44 3.51 17.60
CA VAL A 60 -10.09 2.55 16.70
C VAL A 60 -9.83 1.15 17.22
N LYS A 61 -10.90 0.37 17.43
CA LYS A 61 -10.84 -1.00 17.94
C LYS A 61 -11.25 -1.99 16.86
N GLY A 62 -10.70 -3.20 16.95
CA GLY A 62 -11.25 -4.34 16.24
C GLY A 62 -12.67 -4.61 16.71
N THR A 63 -13.53 -5.05 15.79
CA THR A 63 -14.93 -5.41 16.09
C THR A 63 -15.06 -6.70 16.93
N GLY A 64 -13.94 -7.39 17.20
CA GLY A 64 -13.90 -8.74 17.74
C GLY A 64 -14.27 -9.82 16.72
N LYS A 65 -14.73 -9.44 15.52
CA LYS A 65 -15.08 -10.37 14.45
C LYS A 65 -13.84 -10.75 13.65
N ILE A 66 -13.78 -12.01 13.24
CA ILE A 66 -12.76 -12.55 12.35
C ILE A 66 -13.45 -12.96 11.06
N ALA A 67 -12.83 -12.66 9.93
CA ALA A 67 -13.29 -13.10 8.62
C ALA A 67 -12.14 -13.71 7.81
N PRO A 68 -12.43 -14.68 6.91
CA PRO A 68 -11.44 -15.16 5.96
C PRO A 68 -11.10 -14.06 4.95
N VAL A 69 -9.83 -13.96 4.60
CA VAL A 69 -9.34 -13.07 3.55
C VAL A 69 -9.36 -13.84 2.23
N GLU A 70 -10.47 -13.72 1.49
CA GLU A 70 -10.66 -14.43 0.21
C GLU A 70 -9.88 -13.77 -0.92
N LYS A 71 -9.84 -12.44 -0.92
CA LYS A 71 -9.03 -11.65 -1.86
C LYS A 71 -8.39 -10.47 -1.15
N VAL A 72 -7.07 -10.37 -1.27
CA VAL A 72 -6.32 -9.16 -0.87
C VAL A 72 -6.58 -8.05 -1.89
N LEU A 73 -6.79 -6.84 -1.41
CA LEU A 73 -7.03 -5.65 -2.25
C LEU A 73 -5.95 -4.61 -1.96
N SER A 74 -5.73 -3.69 -2.91
CA SER A 74 -4.89 -2.51 -2.67
C SER A 74 -5.34 -1.79 -1.38
N PRO A 75 -4.42 -1.39 -0.48
CA PRO A 75 -4.76 -0.78 0.80
C PRO A 75 -5.48 0.57 0.66
N ILE A 76 -5.29 1.24 -0.48
CA ILE A 76 -5.93 2.51 -0.83
C ILE A 76 -6.48 2.42 -2.26
N ILE A 77 -7.55 3.15 -2.54
CA ILE A 77 -8.12 3.27 -3.90
C ILE A 77 -7.81 4.64 -4.51
N ARG A 78 -7.88 4.75 -5.84
CA ARG A 78 -7.56 5.96 -6.60
C ARG A 78 -8.30 7.19 -6.08
N GLU A 79 -9.56 7.03 -5.72
CA GLU A 79 -10.46 8.09 -5.25
C GLU A 79 -10.00 8.68 -3.91
N GLN A 80 -9.21 7.93 -3.13
CA GLN A 80 -8.63 8.37 -1.85
C GLN A 80 -7.27 9.04 -2.01
N VAL A 81 -6.68 9.02 -3.20
CA VAL A 81 -5.32 9.51 -3.46
C VAL A 81 -5.40 10.73 -4.38
N PRO A 82 -5.45 11.96 -3.83
CA PRO A 82 -5.50 13.16 -4.65
C PRO A 82 -4.18 13.42 -5.39
N ILE A 83 -3.04 13.02 -4.80
CA ILE A 83 -1.71 13.27 -5.34
C ILE A 83 -0.71 12.24 -4.83
N ILE A 84 0.23 11.84 -5.69
CA ILE A 84 1.38 11.02 -5.33
C ILE A 84 2.63 11.88 -5.50
N ARG A 85 3.41 12.02 -4.43
CA ARG A 85 4.68 12.75 -4.42
C ARG A 85 5.82 11.75 -4.34
N CYS A 86 6.72 11.79 -5.31
CA CYS A 86 7.85 10.87 -5.42
C CYS A 86 9.15 11.60 -5.10
N ILE A 87 10.14 10.87 -4.60
CA ILE A 87 11.48 11.37 -4.30
C ILE A 87 12.49 10.64 -5.18
N GLY A 88 13.11 11.36 -6.12
CA GLY A 88 14.16 10.81 -6.96
C GLY A 88 15.53 10.82 -6.24
N LEU A 89 16.40 9.88 -6.62
CA LEU A 89 17.80 9.80 -6.16
C LEU A 89 17.92 9.78 -4.62
N ASN A 90 17.13 8.92 -3.95
CA ASN A 90 17.09 8.80 -2.49
C ASN A 90 17.71 7.49 -1.96
N ASP A 91 18.34 6.71 -2.83
CA ASP A 91 19.14 5.52 -2.46
C ASP A 91 20.60 5.72 -2.88
N MET A 92 21.49 5.73 -1.89
CA MET A 92 22.92 6.00 -2.11
C MET A 92 23.61 4.95 -2.98
N LYS A 93 23.21 3.68 -2.90
CA LYS A 93 23.80 2.63 -3.74
C LYS A 93 23.38 2.83 -5.19
N HIS A 94 22.10 3.09 -5.41
CA HIS A 94 21.58 3.37 -6.75
C HIS A 94 22.23 4.62 -7.39
N ILE A 95 22.45 5.67 -6.60
CA ILE A 95 23.15 6.89 -7.06
C ILE A 95 24.58 6.58 -7.50
N GLN A 96 25.31 5.79 -6.71
CA GLN A 96 26.69 5.41 -6.99
C GLN A 96 26.81 4.52 -8.23
N GLU A 97 25.90 3.54 -8.39
CA GLU A 97 25.83 2.67 -9.56
C GLU A 97 25.60 3.46 -10.86
N GLY A 98 24.79 4.52 -10.81
CA GLY A 98 24.55 5.40 -11.94
C GLY A 98 25.65 6.43 -12.22
N GLY A 99 26.73 6.46 -11.43
CA GLY A 99 27.79 7.47 -11.53
C GLY A 99 27.30 8.90 -11.26
N ARG A 100 26.22 9.05 -10.50
CA ARG A 100 25.59 10.34 -10.21
C ARG A 100 26.08 10.89 -8.88
N THR A 101 26.03 12.20 -8.71
CA THR A 101 26.21 12.84 -7.40
C THR A 101 24.84 12.99 -6.73
N PRO A 102 24.73 12.70 -5.41
CA PRO A 102 23.51 13.00 -4.67
C PRO A 102 23.15 14.48 -4.82
N PRO A 103 21.88 14.82 -5.10
CA PRO A 103 21.48 16.22 -5.22
C PRO A 103 21.58 16.93 -3.86
N PRO A 104 21.87 18.24 -3.82
CA PRO A 104 21.97 19.00 -2.57
C PRO A 104 20.63 19.14 -1.83
N TYR A 105 19.51 18.88 -2.52
CA TYR A 105 18.15 18.89 -1.99
C TYR A 105 17.37 17.70 -2.55
N PRO A 106 16.31 17.22 -1.87
CA PRO A 106 15.46 16.15 -2.39
C PRO A 106 14.88 16.50 -3.77
N SER A 107 15.05 15.59 -4.74
CA SER A 107 14.44 15.74 -6.06
C SER A 107 12.98 15.30 -5.99
N LEU A 108 12.05 16.22 -6.24
CA LEU A 108 10.61 15.96 -6.09
C LEU A 108 9.91 16.01 -7.45
N PHE A 109 9.04 15.04 -7.68
CA PHE A 109 8.12 15.03 -8.81
C PHE A 109 6.77 14.44 -8.41
N ILE A 110 5.78 14.59 -9.28
CA ILE A 110 4.41 14.17 -9.01
C ILE A 110 4.00 13.11 -10.02
N ARG A 111 3.31 12.08 -9.53
CA ARG A 111 2.53 11.17 -10.37
C ARG A 111 1.04 11.49 -10.22
N PRO A 112 0.27 11.54 -11.32
CA PRO A 112 -1.16 11.74 -11.23
C PRO A 112 -1.83 10.51 -10.59
N SER A 113 -2.95 10.72 -9.89
CA SER A 113 -3.73 9.64 -9.28
C SER A 113 -4.22 8.61 -10.31
N THR A 114 -4.43 9.02 -11.55
CA THR A 114 -4.78 8.15 -12.68
C THR A 114 -3.69 7.12 -13.01
N SER A 115 -2.45 7.34 -12.57
CA SER A 115 -1.36 6.37 -12.72
C SER A 115 -1.31 5.32 -11.61
N LEU A 116 -2.17 5.41 -10.59
CA LEU A 116 -2.30 4.39 -9.55
C LEU A 116 -3.05 3.18 -10.09
N ALA A 117 -2.49 2.00 -9.85
CA ALA A 117 -3.04 0.69 -10.19
C ALA A 117 -3.01 -0.23 -8.95
N SER A 118 -3.86 -1.26 -8.95
CA SER A 118 -3.80 -2.31 -7.93
C SER A 118 -2.56 -3.17 -8.13
N PHE A 119 -2.10 -3.86 -7.08
CA PHE A 119 -0.92 -4.72 -7.14
C PHE A 119 -1.08 -5.90 -8.12
N ASP A 120 -2.33 -6.32 -8.39
CA ASP A 120 -2.71 -7.41 -9.30
C ASP A 120 -3.16 -6.92 -10.68
N ALA A 121 -3.09 -5.61 -10.96
CA ALA A 121 -3.58 -5.04 -12.20
C ALA A 121 -2.53 -5.10 -13.32
N GLU A 122 -2.97 -5.41 -14.54
CA GLU A 122 -2.16 -5.22 -15.73
C GLU A 122 -1.90 -3.72 -15.99
N ILE A 123 -0.65 -3.38 -16.31
CA ILE A 123 -0.27 -2.00 -16.62
C ILE A 123 -0.21 -1.84 -18.14
N PRO A 124 -1.13 -1.06 -18.76
CA PRO A 124 -1.09 -0.84 -20.20
C PRO A 124 0.10 0.05 -20.57
N ILE A 125 1.04 -0.48 -21.37
CA ILE A 125 2.22 0.24 -21.84
C ILE A 125 2.04 0.65 -23.31
N PRO A 126 1.95 1.97 -23.62
CA PRO A 126 1.84 2.44 -24.99
C PRO A 126 3.04 2.01 -25.84
N LYS A 127 2.82 1.70 -27.14
CA LYS A 127 3.87 1.22 -28.07
C LYS A 127 5.14 2.08 -28.06
N ILE A 128 4.99 3.40 -27.96
CA ILE A 128 6.12 4.34 -27.94
C ILE A 128 7.03 4.17 -26.72
N ALA A 129 6.50 3.66 -25.60
CA ALA A 129 7.22 3.49 -24.33
C ALA A 129 7.71 2.06 -24.07
N GLN A 130 7.31 1.08 -24.88
CA GLN A 130 7.63 -0.34 -24.64
C GLN A 130 9.13 -0.66 -24.63
N LYS A 131 9.95 0.11 -25.36
CA LYS A 131 11.41 -0.09 -25.43
C LYS A 131 12.18 0.52 -24.25
N THR A 132 11.57 1.43 -23.50
CA THR A 132 12.22 2.19 -22.42
C THR A 132 11.49 2.00 -21.09
N LEU A 133 10.67 0.95 -21.00
CA LEU A 133 9.99 0.60 -19.77
C LEU A 133 11.01 0.17 -18.73
N ASP A 134 10.85 0.65 -17.51
CA ASP A 134 11.66 0.29 -16.36
C ASP A 134 10.77 0.14 -15.12
N TYR A 135 11.32 -0.43 -14.05
CA TYR A 135 10.63 -0.63 -12.78
C TYR A 135 11.43 -0.07 -11.60
N GLU A 136 10.71 0.49 -10.62
CA GLU A 136 11.28 1.00 -9.37
C GLU A 136 10.47 0.46 -8.20
N GLY A 137 11.12 -0.31 -7.32
CA GLY A 137 10.53 -0.76 -6.07
C GLY A 137 10.77 0.28 -4.98
N GLU A 138 9.71 0.93 -4.50
CA GLU A 138 9.83 2.03 -3.53
C GLU A 138 9.01 1.82 -2.26
N LEU A 139 9.55 2.27 -1.13
CA LEU A 139 8.78 2.43 0.10
C LEU A 139 7.79 3.59 -0.06
N THR A 140 6.50 3.28 0.10
CA THR A 140 5.44 4.29 0.04
C THR A 140 4.97 4.71 1.43
N ILE A 141 4.87 6.02 1.65
CA ILE A 141 4.31 6.60 2.88
C ILE A 141 2.92 7.15 2.60
N VAL A 142 1.91 6.64 3.31
CA VAL A 142 0.53 7.16 3.25
C VAL A 142 0.33 8.18 4.37
N ILE A 143 -0.03 9.42 4.02
CA ILE A 143 -0.20 10.51 4.97
C ILE A 143 -1.61 10.46 5.57
N GLY A 144 -1.70 10.17 6.87
CA GLY A 144 -2.98 10.04 7.59
C GLY A 144 -3.57 11.35 8.16
N ARG A 145 -2.86 12.48 8.07
CA ARG A 145 -3.40 13.77 8.54
C ARG A 145 -2.77 14.95 7.82
N PRO A 146 -3.49 16.08 7.67
CA PRO A 146 -2.89 17.31 7.15
C PRO A 146 -1.63 17.68 7.96
N ALA A 147 -0.54 17.97 7.25
CA ALA A 147 0.74 18.35 7.84
C ALA A 147 1.22 19.63 7.18
N ARG A 148 1.42 20.68 7.97
CA ARG A 148 2.00 21.95 7.55
C ARG A 148 2.85 22.50 8.70
N ARG A 149 4.04 23.00 8.39
CA ARG A 149 4.81 23.83 9.32
C ARG A 149 4.28 25.25 9.20
N ASN A 150 3.73 25.78 10.27
CA ASN A 150 3.39 27.21 10.38
C ASN A 150 4.63 28.00 10.77
#